data_AF-A0A644VFD4-F1
#
_entry.id   AF-A0A644VFD4-F1
#
_cell.length_a   1.000
_cell.length_b   1.000
_cell.length_c   1.000
_cell.angle_alpha   90.00
_cell.angle_beta   90.00
_cell.angle_gamma   90.00
#
_symmetry.space_group_name_H-M   'P 1'
#
loop_
_entity.id
_entity.type
_entity.pdbx_description
1 polymer ?
#
loop_
_entity_poly.entity_id
_entity_poly.type
_entity_poly.pdbx_seq_one_letter_code
_entity_poly.pdbx_strand_id
1 'polypeptide(L)'
;MALCRAFRHRPDDPAGRGKPMFGAKTLNRHAALVNRMAQVLGIDLTEAMSRGKLSGEDWREAVVRCTGCTAPEACTVWLSERPAPEDAEGVAAAAAPHYCNNRLMLARLRDALGDGDGAVAAE
;
A
#
# COMPACT_ATOMS: atom_id res chain seq x y z
N MET A 1 21.39 35.07 -14.92
CA MET A 1 20.85 34.12 -15.91
C MET A 1 19.71 33.35 -15.27
N ALA A 2 18.55 33.38 -15.91
CA ALA A 2 17.25 33.07 -15.35
C ALA A 2 17.01 31.57 -15.11
N LEU A 3 16.44 31.28 -13.94
CA LEU A 3 15.34 30.36 -13.62
C LEU A 3 15.22 28.97 -14.32
N CYS A 4 14.99 27.98 -13.44
CA CYS A 4 13.92 26.97 -13.51
C CYS A 4 14.07 25.71 -14.39
N ARG A 5 14.07 24.57 -13.66
CA ARG A 5 13.10 23.46 -13.80
C ARG A 5 13.35 22.44 -14.92
N ALA A 6 13.92 21.31 -14.53
CA ALA A 6 13.70 20.02 -15.19
C ALA A 6 13.71 18.86 -14.17
N PHE A 7 12.99 19.03 -13.05
CA PHE A 7 12.56 17.89 -12.24
C PHE A 7 11.50 17.16 -13.07
N ARG A 8 11.95 16.10 -13.74
CA ARG A 8 11.20 15.29 -14.71
C ARG A 8 9.79 15.00 -14.20
N HIS A 9 8.82 15.61 -14.87
CA HIS A 9 7.40 15.30 -14.80
C HIS A 9 7.22 13.79 -15.05
N ARG A 10 6.68 13.04 -14.06
CA ARG A 10 6.21 11.67 -14.30
C ARG A 10 4.90 11.76 -15.10
N PRO A 11 4.81 11.15 -16.29
CA PRO A 11 3.64 11.25 -17.17
C PRO A 11 2.52 10.26 -16.77
N ASP A 12 2.22 10.17 -15.48
CA ASP A 12 1.09 9.40 -14.95
C ASP A 12 0.28 10.31 -14.03
N ASP A 13 -0.44 11.26 -14.65
CA ASP A 13 -1.40 12.14 -13.98
C ASP A 13 -2.81 11.71 -14.41
N PRO A 14 -3.51 10.85 -13.62
CA PRO A 14 -4.86 10.39 -13.92
C PRO A 14 -5.92 11.28 -13.24
N ALA A 15 -5.72 12.61 -13.18
CA ALA A 15 -6.66 13.55 -12.57
C ALA A 15 -7.91 13.77 -13.46
N GLY A 16 -8.73 12.73 -13.59
CA GLY A 16 -9.99 12.77 -14.34
C GLY A 16 -11.02 11.73 -13.88
N ARG A 17 -10.84 11.09 -12.72
CA ARG A 17 -11.72 10.00 -12.27
C ARG A 17 -12.68 10.45 -11.17
N GLY A 18 -13.97 10.42 -11.52
CA GLY A 18 -15.08 10.80 -10.66
C GLY A 18 -15.05 10.12 -9.29
N LYS A 19 -15.46 10.85 -8.26
CA LYS A 19 -15.54 10.39 -6.87
C LYS A 19 -16.25 9.03 -6.79
N PRO A 20 -15.66 8.00 -6.15
CA PRO A 20 -16.36 6.76 -5.93
C PRO A 20 -17.59 6.98 -5.03
N MET A 21 -18.73 6.35 -5.36
CA MET A 21 -19.98 6.39 -4.58
C MET A 21 -19.92 5.55 -3.27
N PHE A 22 -18.74 5.34 -2.72
CA PHE A 22 -18.59 4.64 -1.44
C PHE A 22 -18.61 5.65 -0.29
N GLY A 23 -19.41 5.39 0.75
CA GLY A 23 -19.46 6.24 1.94
C GLY A 23 -18.12 6.30 2.67
N ALA A 24 -17.78 7.45 3.24
CA ALA A 24 -16.52 7.69 3.94
C ALA A 24 -16.22 6.67 5.06
N LYS A 25 -17.26 6.17 5.75
CA LYS A 25 -17.13 5.12 6.77
C LYS A 25 -16.60 3.80 6.20
N THR A 26 -17.08 3.41 5.01
CA THR A 26 -16.62 2.20 4.32
C THR A 26 -15.17 2.34 3.90
N LEU A 27 -14.79 3.49 3.34
CA LEU A 27 -13.40 3.75 2.94
C LEU A 27 -12.46 3.75 4.15
N ASN A 28 -12.83 4.39 5.26
CA ASN A 28 -12.01 4.41 6.48
C ASN A 28 -11.80 3.01 7.06
N ARG A 29 -12.85 2.17 7.09
CA ARG A 29 -12.72 0.76 7.53
C ARG A 29 -11.74 0.00 6.66
N HIS A 30 -11.83 0.14 5.33
CA HIS A 30 -10.93 -0.58 4.43
C HIS A 30 -9.50 -0.01 4.45
N ALA A 31 -9.33 1.29 4.65
CA ALA A 31 -8.03 1.89 4.86
C ALA A 31 -7.32 1.30 6.09
N ALA A 32 -8.05 1.14 7.21
CA ALA A 32 -7.53 0.48 8.40
C ALA A 32 -7.16 -1.00 8.14
N LEU A 33 -8.00 -1.73 7.39
CA LEU A 33 -7.71 -3.14 7.02
C LEU A 33 -6.47 -3.28 6.14
N VAL A 34 -6.32 -2.42 5.11
CA VAL A 34 -5.13 -2.46 4.24
C VAL A 34 -3.87 -2.06 5.03
N ASN A 35 -3.98 -1.09 5.93
CA ASN A 35 -2.86 -0.70 6.80
C ASN A 35 -2.44 -1.86 7.72
N ARG A 36 -3.40 -2.54 8.34
CA ARG A 36 -3.13 -3.71 9.18
C ARG A 36 -2.53 -4.86 8.37
N MET A 37 -3.00 -5.09 7.14
CA MET A 37 -2.42 -6.08 6.24
C MET A 37 -0.95 -5.77 5.94
N ALA A 38 -0.60 -4.51 5.68
CA ALA A 38 0.78 -4.11 5.44
C ALA A 38 1.66 -4.38 6.67
N GLN A 39 1.21 -4.02 7.87
CA GLN A 39 1.92 -4.31 9.12
C GLN A 39 2.17 -5.80 9.33
N VAL A 40 1.15 -6.65 9.11
CA VAL A 40 1.29 -8.12 9.23
C VAL A 40 2.29 -8.69 8.24
N LEU A 41 2.47 -8.04 7.08
CA LEU A 41 3.46 -8.40 6.07
C LEU A 41 4.84 -7.76 6.31
N GLY A 42 5.00 -6.96 7.36
CA GLY A 42 6.23 -6.21 7.64
C GLY A 42 6.50 -5.07 6.66
N ILE A 43 5.46 -4.56 5.99
CA ILE A 43 5.57 -3.47 5.02
C ILE A 43 5.25 -2.15 5.72
N ASP A 44 6.23 -1.26 5.81
CA ASP A 44 5.99 0.10 6.30
C ASP A 44 5.48 1.00 5.16
N LEU A 45 4.17 1.28 5.17
CA LEU A 45 3.53 2.13 4.16
C LEU A 45 3.99 3.59 4.25
N THR A 46 4.37 4.05 5.44
CA THR A 46 4.87 5.41 5.65
C THR A 46 6.22 5.58 4.98
N GLU A 47 7.11 4.60 5.14
CA GLU A 47 8.40 4.52 4.45
C GLU A 47 8.20 4.41 2.93
N ALA A 48 7.28 3.54 2.48
CA ALA A 48 6.96 3.44 1.05
C ALA A 48 6.51 4.78 0.45
N MET A 49 5.70 5.55 1.17
CA MET A 49 5.30 6.90 0.75
C MET A 49 6.47 7.88 0.79
N SER A 50 7.27 7.85 1.86
CA SER A 50 8.45 8.72 2.03
C SER A 50 9.50 8.49 0.92
N ARG A 51 9.72 7.22 0.54
CA ARG A 51 10.63 6.81 -0.55
C ARG A 51 10.03 7.00 -1.95
N GLY A 52 8.79 7.52 -2.06
CA GLY A 52 8.09 7.72 -3.32
C GLY A 52 7.76 6.43 -4.08
N LYS A 53 7.72 5.29 -3.37
CA LYS A 53 7.32 3.98 -3.89
C LYS A 53 5.80 3.78 -3.89
N LEU A 54 5.09 4.54 -3.04
CA LEU A 54 3.63 4.59 -2.98
C LEU A 54 3.17 6.05 -3.00
N SER A 55 2.27 6.41 -3.93
CA SER A 55 1.64 7.73 -3.92
C SER A 55 0.36 7.74 -3.05
N GLY A 56 -0.06 8.92 -2.60
CA GLY A 56 -1.34 9.07 -1.90
C GLY A 56 -2.56 8.75 -2.76
N GLU A 57 -2.43 8.79 -4.10
CA GLU A 57 -3.46 8.33 -5.03
C GLU A 57 -3.49 6.81 -5.16
N ASP A 58 -2.32 6.19 -5.34
CA ASP A 58 -2.19 4.72 -5.35
C ASP A 58 -2.74 4.11 -4.06
N TRP A 59 -2.49 4.76 -2.92
CA TRP A 59 -3.08 4.38 -1.64
C TRP A 59 -4.61 4.44 -1.68
N ARG A 60 -5.18 5.54 -2.16
CA ARG A 60 -6.64 5.70 -2.28
C ARG A 60 -7.24 4.65 -3.21
N GLU A 61 -6.62 4.42 -4.37
CA GLU A 61 -7.02 3.37 -5.31
C GLU A 61 -6.94 1.97 -4.68
N ALA A 62 -5.91 1.69 -3.88
CA ALA A 62 -5.80 0.43 -3.15
C ALA A 62 -6.94 0.24 -2.13
N VAL A 63 -7.33 1.31 -1.43
CA VAL A 63 -8.49 1.28 -0.52
C VAL A 63 -9.78 1.02 -1.28
N VAL A 64 -10.00 1.70 -2.42
CA VAL A 64 -11.18 1.48 -3.27
C VAL A 64 -11.20 0.06 -3.86
N ARG A 65 -10.05 -0.48 -4.31
CA ARG A 65 -9.95 -1.88 -4.74
C ARG A 65 -10.24 -2.87 -3.61
N CYS A 66 -9.88 -2.50 -2.37
CA CYS A 66 -10.18 -3.29 -1.19
C CYS A 66 -11.69 -3.34 -0.91
N THR A 67 -12.44 -2.26 -1.16
CA THR A 67 -13.91 -2.28 -0.98
C THR A 67 -14.63 -3.22 -1.94
N GLY A 68 -14.00 -3.57 -3.07
CA GLY A 68 -14.49 -4.58 -4.02
C GLY A 68 -14.02 -6.01 -3.75
N CYS A 69 -13.39 -6.28 -2.60
CA CYS A 69 -12.95 -7.62 -2.23
C CYS A 69 -14.15 -8.54 -1.97
N THR A 70 -14.09 -9.78 -2.45
CA THR A 70 -15.17 -10.76 -2.34
C THR A 70 -15.29 -11.40 -0.96
N ALA A 71 -14.25 -11.32 -0.13
CA ALA A 71 -14.20 -11.97 1.18
C ALA A 71 -13.65 -11.07 2.31
N PRO A 72 -14.37 -10.01 2.72
CA PRO A 72 -13.95 -9.11 3.80
C PRO A 72 -13.96 -9.76 5.19
N GLU A 73 -14.84 -10.75 5.42
CA GLU A 73 -14.91 -11.48 6.68
C GLU A 73 -13.69 -12.38 6.87
N ALA A 74 -13.33 -13.17 5.85
CA ALA A 74 -12.13 -14.00 5.85
C ALA A 74 -10.85 -13.16 6.04
N CYS A 75 -10.81 -11.96 5.45
CA CYS A 75 -9.72 -11.00 5.66
C CYS A 75 -9.60 -10.60 7.13
N THR A 76 -10.72 -10.30 7.79
CA THR A 76 -10.73 -9.88 9.19
C THR A 76 -10.28 -11.01 10.11
N VAL A 77 -10.77 -12.24 9.91
CA VAL A 77 -10.33 -13.42 10.67
C VAL A 77 -8.83 -13.64 10.51
N TRP A 78 -8.34 -13.64 9.27
CA TRP A 78 -6.92 -13.84 8.97
C TRP A 78 -6.01 -12.78 9.62
N LEU A 79 -6.47 -11.54 9.73
CA LEU A 79 -5.75 -10.45 10.41
C LEU A 79 -5.82 -10.57 11.94
N SER A 80 -6.94 -11.04 12.51
CA SER A 80 -7.09 -11.26 13.95
C SER A 80 -6.21 -12.40 14.47
N GLU A 81 -5.96 -13.42 13.64
CA GLU A 81 -5.06 -14.53 13.95
C GLU A 81 -3.57 -14.12 13.97
N ARG A 82 -3.25 -12.92 13.48
CA ARG A 82 -1.86 -12.44 13.33
C ARG A 82 -1.64 -11.17 14.16
N PRO A 83 -0.80 -11.22 15.21
CA PRO A 83 -0.45 -10.02 15.96
C PRO A 83 0.32 -9.04 15.07
N ALA A 84 0.22 -7.75 15.38
CA ALA A 84 1.05 -6.75 14.71
C ALA A 84 2.49 -6.92 15.18
N PRO A 85 3.47 -6.58 14.33
CA PRO A 85 4.88 -6.71 14.65
C PRO A 85 5.33 -5.89 15.86
N GLU A 86 4.56 -4.87 16.26
CA GLU A 86 4.87 -4.04 17.45
C GLU A 86 4.77 -4.83 18.77
N ASP A 87 3.89 -5.84 18.82
CA ASP A 87 3.57 -6.61 20.02
C ASP A 87 4.02 -8.08 19.93
N ALA A 88 4.68 -8.47 18.84
CA ALA A 88 5.05 -9.85 18.59
C ALA A 88 6.48 -9.98 18.04
N GLU A 89 7.29 -10.80 18.72
CA GLU A 89 8.42 -11.56 18.16
C GLU A 89 7.99 -12.54 17.04
N GLY A 90 6.87 -12.25 16.37
CA GLY A 90 6.24 -13.06 15.35
C GLY A 90 6.80 -12.75 13.97
N VAL A 91 7.05 -13.82 13.22
CA VAL A 91 7.49 -13.75 11.82
C VAL A 91 6.41 -13.06 10.97
N ALA A 92 6.79 -11.98 10.28
CA ALA A 92 5.94 -11.32 9.32
C ALA A 92 5.44 -12.32 8.25
N ALA A 93 4.18 -12.19 7.85
CA ALA A 93 3.61 -13.12 6.89
C ALA A 93 4.33 -13.00 5.52
N ALA A 94 4.71 -14.14 4.96
CA ALA A 94 5.45 -14.19 3.70
C ALA A 94 4.64 -13.74 2.47
N ALA A 95 3.30 -13.67 2.55
CA ALA A 95 2.47 -13.14 1.46
C ALA A 95 1.06 -12.76 1.93
N ALA A 96 0.44 -11.83 1.21
CA ALA A 96 -0.99 -11.56 1.35
C ALA A 96 -1.82 -12.77 0.84
N PRO A 97 -3.04 -12.98 1.38
CA PRO A 97 -3.92 -14.05 0.91
C PRO A 97 -4.25 -13.96 -0.58
N HIS A 98 -4.50 -15.10 -1.23
CA HIS A 98 -4.80 -15.16 -2.67
C HIS A 98 -6.03 -14.34 -3.08
N TYR A 99 -7.01 -14.19 -2.19
CA TYR A 99 -8.23 -13.42 -2.39
C TYR A 99 -8.04 -11.90 -2.20
N CYS A 100 -6.86 -11.45 -1.73
CA CYS A 100 -6.61 -10.02 -1.53
C CYS A 100 -6.37 -9.33 -2.87
N ASN A 101 -7.26 -8.41 -3.25
CA ASN A 101 -7.11 -7.59 -4.47
C ASN A 101 -5.83 -6.75 -4.48
N ASN A 102 -5.29 -6.40 -3.30
CA ASN A 102 -4.07 -5.60 -3.18
C ASN A 102 -2.79 -6.45 -3.05
N ARG A 103 -2.88 -7.79 -3.20
CA ARG A 103 -1.72 -8.69 -2.99
C ARG A 103 -0.51 -8.32 -3.85
N LEU A 104 -0.73 -7.94 -5.10
CA LEU A 104 0.35 -7.59 -6.04
C LEU A 104 1.01 -6.27 -5.67
N MET A 105 0.22 -5.28 -5.25
CA MET A 105 0.74 -4.00 -4.75
C MET A 105 1.60 -4.22 -3.51
N LEU A 106 1.09 -4.97 -2.53
CA LEU A 106 1.81 -5.27 -1.29
C LEU A 106 3.10 -6.05 -1.56
N ALA A 107 3.07 -7.05 -2.45
CA ALA A 107 4.27 -7.79 -2.84
C ALA A 107 5.34 -6.88 -3.47
N ARG A 108 4.94 -5.97 -4.37
CA ARG A 108 5.86 -5.00 -4.99
C ARG A 108 6.44 -4.02 -3.98
N LEU A 109 5.64 -3.55 -3.02
CA LEU A 109 6.13 -2.66 -1.96
C LEU A 109 7.14 -3.38 -1.08
N ARG A 110 6.86 -4.62 -0.69
CA ARG A 110 7.80 -5.41 0.10
C ARG A 110 9.13 -5.62 -0.62
N ASP A 111 9.10 -5.94 -1.90
CA ASP A 111 10.29 -6.05 -2.75
C ASP A 111 11.05 -4.73 -2.83
N ALA A 112 10.35 -3.63 -3.18
CA ALA A 112 10.95 -2.30 -3.28
C ALA A 112 11.51 -1.74 -1.96
N LEU A 113 11.04 -2.25 -0.81
CA LEU A 113 11.54 -1.91 0.52
C LEU A 113 12.65 -2.87 0.99
N GLY A 114 12.54 -4.16 0.64
CA GLY A 114 13.49 -5.23 0.99
C GLY A 114 14.80 -5.18 0.19
N ASP A 115 14.78 -4.70 -1.05
CA ASP A 115 15.96 -4.43 -1.89
C ASP A 115 16.64 -3.07 -1.52
N GLY A 116 16.62 -2.74 -0.23
CA GLY A 116 16.97 -1.41 0.30
C GLY A 116 18.44 -1.17 0.65
N ASP A 117 19.34 -2.12 0.40
CA ASP A 117 20.79 -1.89 0.35
C ASP A 117 21.26 -2.14 -1.09
N GLY A 118 21.33 -1.07 -1.91
CA GLY A 118 21.96 -1.12 -3.23
C GLY A 118 21.14 -0.65 -4.43
N ALA A 119 20.83 0.65 -4.50
CA ALA A 119 20.74 1.34 -5.79
C ALA A 119 20.95 2.85 -5.62
N VAL A 120 22.17 3.20 -5.20
CA VAL A 120 22.82 4.44 -5.64
C VAL A 120 23.28 4.26 -7.10
N ALA A 121 23.02 5.29 -7.89
CA ALA A 121 23.62 5.65 -9.19
C ALA A 121 23.07 5.03 -10.49
N ALA A 122 22.50 5.89 -11.34
CA ALA A 122 23.12 6.32 -12.62
C ALA A 122 22.36 7.58 -13.10
N GLU A 123 22.99 8.76 -12.95
CA GLU A 123 23.57 9.59 -14.04
C GLU A 123 22.59 10.63 -14.63
#